data_AF-A0A851FZX0-F1
#
_entry.id   AF-A0A851FZX0-F1
#
_cell.length_a   1.000
_cell.length_b   1.000
_cell.length_c   1.000
_cell.angle_alpha   90.00
_cell.angle_beta   90.00
_cell.angle_gamma   90.00
#
_symmetry.space_group_name_H-M   'P 1'
#
loop_
_entity.id
_entity.type
_entity.pdbx_description
1 polymer ?
#
loop_
_entity_poly.entity_id
_entity_poly.type
_entity_poly.pdbx_seq_one_letter_code
_entity_poly.pdbx_strand_id
1 'polypeptide(L)'
;QYSLVRDVVSALRRHRMHEQQFSHPPLLVLSNFGLPQIHVKLMAGMFQGMFPALNVHKVNLNSIRRCLLITYSSESQLLEFRH
;
A
#
# COMPACT_ATOMS: atom_id res chain seq x y z
N GLN A 1 -1.12 0.74 15.82
CA GLN A 1 -2.15 -0.20 16.31
C GLN A 1 -1.97 -1.51 15.55
N TYR A 2 -2.17 -2.65 16.22
CA TYR A 2 -1.99 -3.97 15.61
C TYR A 2 -3.35 -4.66 15.47
N SER A 3 -3.56 -5.34 14.33
CA SER A 3 -4.80 -6.06 14.03
C SER A 3 -4.46 -7.41 13.40
N LEU A 4 -5.20 -8.46 13.77
CA LEU A 4 -5.05 -9.77 13.14
C LEU A 4 -5.90 -9.85 11.87
N VAL A 5 -5.39 -10.54 10.85
CA VAL A 5 -6.14 -10.76 9.59
C VAL A 5 -7.48 -11.45 9.85
N ARG A 6 -7.53 -12.41 10.77
CA ARG A 6 -8.79 -13.11 11.14
C ARG A 6 -9.86 -12.16 11.67
N ASP A 7 -9.44 -11.17 12.48
CA ASP A 7 -10.37 -10.21 13.08
C ASP A 7 -10.90 -9.26 11.99
N VAL A 8 -10.02 -8.78 11.11
CA VAL A 8 -10.38 -7.94 9.96
C VAL A 8 -11.35 -8.67 9.03
N VAL A 9 -11.06 -9.92 8.67
CA VAL A 9 -11.93 -10.74 7.79
C VAL A 9 -13.29 -10.97 8.44
N SER A 10 -13.34 -11.27 9.74
CA SER A 10 -14.58 -11.50 10.47
C SER A 10 -15.47 -10.24 10.58
N ALA A 11 -14.86 -9.05 10.67
CA ALA A 11 -15.56 -7.78 10.76
C ALA A 11 -16.14 -7.32 9.40
N LEU A 12 -15.62 -7.83 8.28
CA LEU A 12 -16.05 -7.45 6.94
C LEU A 12 -17.23 -8.30 6.45
N ARG A 13 -18.41 -7.67 6.27
CA ARG A 13 -19.60 -8.31 5.67
C ARG A 13 -19.33 -8.99 4.31
N ARG A 14 -18.37 -8.47 3.54
CA ARG A 14 -17.92 -9.03 2.26
C ARG A 14 -16.39 -8.94 2.20
N HIS A 15 -15.71 -9.99 2.63
CA HIS A 15 -14.28 -10.12 2.39
C HIS A 15 -14.07 -10.79 1.02
N ARG A 16 -13.20 -10.21 0.17
CA ARG A 16 -12.76 -10.86 -1.08
C ARG A 16 -11.39 -11.48 -0.84
N MET A 17 -11.37 -12.71 -0.37
CA MET A 17 -10.13 -13.48 -0.15
C MET A 17 -10.01 -14.61 -1.17
N HIS A 18 -9.46 -14.31 -2.35
CA HIS A 18 -9.14 -15.32 -3.36
C HIS A 18 -7.63 -15.55 -3.41
N GLU A 19 -7.15 -16.79 -3.38
CA GLU A 19 -5.71 -17.10 -3.27
C GLU A 19 -4.86 -16.50 -4.41
N GLN A 20 -5.34 -16.57 -5.66
CA GLN A 20 -4.66 -15.98 -6.83
C GLN A 20 -4.41 -14.47 -6.74
N GLN A 21 -5.03 -13.73 -5.81
CA GLN A 21 -4.72 -12.31 -5.62
C GLN A 21 -3.28 -12.09 -5.13
N PHE A 22 -2.69 -13.10 -4.48
CA PHE A 22 -1.34 -13.05 -3.92
C PHE A 22 -0.25 -13.46 -4.91
N SER A 23 -0.61 -13.94 -6.11
CA SER A 23 0.34 -14.34 -7.16
C SER A 23 1.10 -13.15 -7.77
N HIS A 24 0.59 -11.93 -7.60
CA HIS A 24 1.23 -10.70 -8.07
C HIS A 24 1.47 -9.75 -6.89
N PRO A 25 2.54 -8.93 -6.94
CA PRO A 25 2.79 -7.90 -5.95
C PRO A 25 1.69 -6.83 -5.98
N PRO A 26 1.38 -6.19 -4.83
CA PRO A 26 0.39 -5.12 -4.79
C PRO A 26 0.93 -3.84 -5.45
N LEU A 27 0.02 -3.04 -6.00
CA LEU A 27 0.33 -1.69 -6.45
C LEU A 27 0.53 -0.76 -5.25
N LEU A 28 1.73 -0.20 -5.10
CA LEU A 28 2.03 0.79 -4.05
C LEU A 28 1.40 2.15 -4.38
N VAL A 29 0.67 2.71 -3.42
CA VAL A 29 0.11 4.06 -3.43
C VAL A 29 0.62 4.81 -2.21
N LEU A 30 1.27 5.95 -2.44
CA LEU A 30 1.78 6.82 -1.39
C LEU A 30 0.92 8.09 -1.32
N SER A 31 0.25 8.30 -0.19
CA SER A 31 -0.60 9.47 0.08
C SER A 31 0.07 10.42 1.06
N ASN A 32 0.02 11.72 0.76
CA ASN A 32 0.64 12.80 1.55
C ASN A 32 2.17 12.73 1.68
N PHE A 33 2.86 12.10 0.72
CA PHE A 33 4.33 12.06 0.67
C PHE A 33 4.97 13.21 -0.12
N GLY A 34 4.18 14.17 -0.63
CA GLY A 34 4.64 15.35 -1.36
C GLY A 34 5.12 16.52 -0.48
N LEU A 35 5.21 16.32 0.84
CA LEU A 35 5.63 17.35 1.78
C LEU A 35 7.14 17.64 1.66
N PRO A 36 7.60 18.87 1.90
CA PRO A 36 9.00 19.28 1.72
C PRO A 36 9.98 18.67 2.74
N GLN A 37 9.49 17.86 3.67
CA GLN A 37 10.25 17.25 4.73
C GLN A 37 11.17 16.14 4.20
N ILE A 38 12.47 16.22 4.48
CA ILE A 38 13.50 15.31 3.94
C ILE A 38 13.22 13.86 4.33
N HIS A 39 12.80 13.60 5.57
CA HIS A 39 12.49 12.24 6.02
C HIS A 39 11.31 11.63 5.26
N VAL A 40 10.30 12.42 4.91
CA VAL A 40 9.14 11.96 4.12
C VAL A 40 9.58 11.56 2.71
N LYS A 41 10.46 12.35 2.08
CA LYS A 41 11.03 12.00 0.77
C LYS A 41 11.88 10.73 0.82
N LEU A 42 12.69 10.57 1.88
CA LEU A 42 13.48 9.36 2.09
C LEU A 42 12.58 8.12 2.27
N MET A 43 11.53 8.24 3.09
CA MET A 43 10.55 7.16 3.28
C MET A 43 9.83 6.80 1.99
N ALA A 44 9.44 7.78 1.17
CA ALA A 44 8.85 7.52 -0.13
C ALA A 44 9.78 6.70 -1.04
N GLY A 45 11.06 7.10 -1.12
CA GLY A 45 12.07 6.36 -1.89
C GLY A 45 12.32 4.95 -1.36
N MET A 46 12.32 4.78 -0.04
CA MET A 46 12.44 3.47 0.60
C MET A 46 11.28 2.55 0.20
N PHE A 47 10.03 3.01 0.37
CA PHE A 47 8.87 2.21 -0.01
C PHE A 47 8.84 1.93 -1.52
N GLN A 48 9.15 2.91 -2.37
CA GLN A 48 9.26 2.68 -3.82
C GLN A 48 10.32 1.62 -4.17
N GLY A 49 11.45 1.60 -3.48
CA GLY A 49 12.51 0.61 -3.68
C GLY A 49 12.17 -0.80 -3.19
N MET A 50 11.18 -0.95 -2.29
CA MET A 50 10.72 -2.26 -1.79
C MET A 50 9.78 -2.99 -2.76
N PHE A 51 9.20 -2.28 -3.73
CA PHE A 51 8.25 -2.82 -4.70
C PHE A 51 8.82 -2.74 -6.12
N PRO A 52 8.37 -3.62 -7.03
CA PRO A 52 8.79 -3.52 -8.42
C PRO A 52 8.40 -2.16 -9.00
N ALA A 53 9.33 -1.56 -9.75
CA ALA A 53 9.10 -0.27 -10.39
C ALA A 53 7.89 -0.35 -11.35
N LEU A 54 6.95 0.58 -11.19
CA LEU A 54 5.75 0.65 -12.03
C LEU A 54 6.04 1.49 -13.28
N ASN A 55 5.98 0.86 -14.44
CA ASN A 55 5.96 1.57 -15.71
C ASN A 55 4.53 1.54 -16.28
N VAL A 56 3.84 2.68 -16.27
CA VAL A 56 2.45 2.81 -16.72
C VAL A 56 2.22 2.41 -18.18
N HIS A 57 3.26 2.44 -19.03
CA HIS A 57 3.17 2.02 -20.43
C HIS A 57 3.38 0.52 -20.63
N LYS A 58 3.97 -0.18 -19.66
CA LYS A 58 4.27 -1.62 -19.73
C LYS A 58 3.45 -2.46 -18.76
N VAL A 59 2.81 -1.84 -17.77
CA VAL A 59 2.07 -2.55 -16.73
C VAL A 59 0.83 -3.21 -17.33
N ASN A 60 0.65 -4.50 -17.03
CA ASN A 60 -0.57 -5.21 -17.37
C ASN A 60 -1.61 -4.96 -16.28
N LEU A 61 -2.65 -4.18 -16.58
CA LEU A 61 -3.71 -3.89 -15.60
C LEU A 61 -4.44 -5.15 -15.10
N ASN A 62 -4.51 -6.21 -15.90
CA ASN A 62 -5.14 -7.47 -15.51
C ASN A 62 -4.36 -8.24 -14.42
N SER A 63 -3.07 -7.94 -14.23
CA SER A 63 -2.27 -8.52 -13.16
C SER A 63 -2.40 -7.76 -11.83
N ILE A 64 -2.94 -6.53 -11.85
CA ILE A 64 -3.13 -5.71 -10.64
C ILE A 64 -4.41 -6.17 -9.94
N ARG A 65 -4.24 -6.95 -8.87
CA ARG A 65 -5.36 -7.46 -8.05
C ARG A 65 -5.38 -6.92 -6.62
N ARG A 66 -4.32 -6.24 -6.21
CA ARG A 66 -4.13 -5.72 -4.85
C ARG A 66 -3.48 -4.35 -4.91
N CYS A 67 -3.83 -3.49 -3.96
CA CYS A 67 -3.23 -2.17 -3.79
C CYS A 67 -2.80 -2.01 -2.33
N LEU A 68 -1.65 -1.40 -2.11
CA LEU A 68 -1.17 -1.02 -0.80
C LEU A 68 -1.15 0.49 -0.70
N LEU A 69 -1.96 1.06 0.19
CA LEU A 69 -1.98 2.48 0.49
C LEU A 69 -1.18 2.76 1.77
N ILE A 70 -0.17 3.61 1.66
CA ILE A 70 0.55 4.18 2.79
C ILE A 70 0.23 5.67 2.84
N THR A 71 -0.29 6.14 3.97
CA THR A 71 -0.63 7.55 4.18
C THR A 71 0.22 8.11 5.31
N TYR A 72 0.77 9.31 5.12
CA TYR A 72 1.48 10.03 6.17
C TYR A 72 0.63 11.20 6.69
N SER A 73 0.53 11.32 8.01
CA SER A 73 -0.10 12.48 8.66
C SER A 73 0.99 13.41 9.21
N SER A 74 1.01 14.65 8.73
CA SER A 74 1.96 15.67 9.23
C SER A 74 1.63 16.16 10.63
N GLU A 75 0.38 16.04 11.07
CA GLU A 75 -0.04 16.47 12.40
C GLU A 75 0.37 15.46 13.47
N SER A 76 0.06 14.17 13.26
CA SER A 76 0.42 13.12 14.21
C SER A 76 1.81 12.53 14.01
N GLN A 77 2.47 12.83 12.88
CA GLN A 77 3.74 12.22 12.46
C GLN A 77 3.66 10.69 12.33
N LEU A 78 2.47 10.15 12.06
CA LEU A 78 2.24 8.71 11.93
C LEU A 78 2.02 8.29 10.48
N LEU A 79 2.38 7.03 10.23
CA LEU A 79 2.08 6.31 9.00
C LEU A 79 0.87 5.41 9.20
N GLU A 80 -0.07 5.46 8.26
CA GLU A 80 -1.20 4.54 8.17
C GLU A 80 -1.01 3.60 6.99
N PHE A 81 -1.09 2.30 7.26
CA PHE A 81 -0.95 1.23 6.28
C PHE A 81 -2.31 0.58 6.04
N ARG A 82 -2.76 0.52 4.78
CA ARG A 82 -4.04 -0.08 4.39
C ARG A 82 -3.89 -0.89 3.11
N HIS A 83 -4.40 -2.11 3.11
CA HIS A 83 -4.35 -3.06 1.99
C HIS A 83 -5.74 -3.68 1.78
#